data_AF-A0A380H1R9-F1
#
_entry.id   AF-A0A380H1R9-F1
#
_cell.length_a   1.000
_cell.length_b   1.000
_cell.length_c   1.000
_cell.angle_alpha   90.00
_cell.angle_beta   90.00
_cell.angle_gamma   90.00
#
_symmetry.space_group_name_H-M   'P 1'
#
loop_
_entity.id
_entity.type
_entity.pdbx_description
1 polymer ?
#
loop_
_entity_poly.entity_id
_entity_poly.type
_entity_poly.pdbx_seq_one_letter_code
_entity_poly.pdbx_strand_id
1 'polypeptide(L)'
;MNLKFNHIIHYVNQLKSFQFPGRVLTIQPGGKHPRLGTYNKLSYINENYIELLDVEDKLMKIAKTEEERVSFATKIAQDNFAQGFKTMCLRTDDIEKVIKKIK
;
A
#
# COMPACT_ATOMS: atom_id res chain seq x y z
N MET A 1 -4.43 8.37 -22.47
CA MET A 1 -4.42 8.11 -21.03
C MET A 1 -3.24 7.18 -20.82
N ASN A 2 -2.19 7.66 -20.16
CA ASN A 2 -0.95 6.92 -20.00
C ASN A 2 -0.93 6.35 -18.59
N LEU A 3 -1.38 5.10 -18.45
CA LEU A 3 -1.35 4.39 -17.17
C LEU A 3 -0.25 3.34 -17.23
N LYS A 4 0.64 3.35 -16.23
CA LYS A 4 1.69 2.33 -16.07
C LYS A 4 1.61 1.73 -14.68
N PHE A 5 2.00 0.47 -14.54
CA PHE A 5 2.13 -0.16 -13.24
C PHE A 5 3.15 0.60 -12.38
N ASN A 6 2.77 0.96 -11.14
CA ASN A 6 3.66 1.64 -10.20
C ASN A 6 4.11 0.71 -9.08
N HIS A 7 3.17 0.14 -8.33
CA HIS A 7 3.48 -0.81 -7.28
C HIS A 7 2.28 -1.71 -6.96
N ILE A 8 2.57 -2.79 -6.24
CA ILE A 8 1.58 -3.64 -5.59
C ILE A 8 1.74 -3.54 -4.08
N ILE A 9 0.63 -3.51 -3.35
CA ILE A 9 0.62 -3.45 -1.88
C ILE A 9 0.44 -4.86 -1.33
N HIS A 10 1.36 -5.29 -0.48
CA HIS A 10 1.31 -6.56 0.24
C HIS A 10 1.23 -6.28 1.75
N TYR A 11 0.10 -6.61 2.36
CA TYR A 11 -0.04 -6.54 3.80
C TYR A 11 0.70 -7.70 4.48
N VAL A 12 1.65 -7.34 5.35
CA VAL A 12 2.48 -8.27 6.10
C VAL A 12 2.46 -7.86 7.57
N ASN A 13 1.95 -8.73 8.43
CA ASN A 13 1.94 -8.50 9.86
C ASN A 13 3.37 -8.59 10.43
N GLN A 14 3.68 -7.78 11.43
CA GLN A 14 5.01 -7.68 12.05
C GLN A 14 6.10 -7.30 11.03
N LEU A 15 5.79 -6.38 10.12
CA LEU A 15 6.66 -6.00 9.01
C LEU A 15 8.06 -5.53 9.46
N LYS A 16 8.19 -4.98 10.68
CA LYS A 16 9.48 -4.60 11.26
C LYS A 16 10.52 -5.72 11.20
N SER A 17 10.15 -6.95 11.52
CA SER A 17 11.05 -8.12 11.53
C SER A 17 11.04 -8.90 10.21
N PHE A 18 10.07 -8.66 9.33
CA PHE A 18 9.95 -9.37 8.06
C PHE A 18 11.17 -9.19 7.13
N GLN A 19 11.56 -10.30 6.52
CA GLN A 19 12.51 -10.40 5.41
C GLN A 19 12.00 -11.46 4.43
N PHE A 20 12.24 -11.27 3.14
CA PHE A 20 11.93 -12.33 2.16
C PHE A 20 12.82 -13.56 2.40
N PRO A 21 12.29 -14.79 2.27
CA PRO A 21 13.07 -16.02 2.39
C PRO A 21 14.30 -15.99 1.47
N GLY A 22 15.46 -16.39 2.00
CA GLY A 22 16.72 -16.36 1.24
C GLY A 22 17.19 -14.95 0.84
N ARG A 23 16.55 -13.88 1.32
CA ARG A 23 16.82 -12.48 0.93
C ARG A 23 16.78 -12.28 -0.59
N VAL A 24 15.89 -13.01 -1.26
CA VAL A 24 15.72 -12.95 -2.73
C VAL A 24 15.34 -11.56 -3.24
N LEU A 25 14.77 -10.73 -2.37
CA LEU A 25 14.46 -9.34 -2.63
C LEU A 25 15.00 -8.46 -1.49
N THR A 26 15.65 -7.36 -1.86
CA THR A 26 16.15 -6.36 -0.91
C THR A 26 15.01 -5.50 -0.41
N ILE A 27 14.93 -5.32 0.91
CA ILE A 27 13.91 -4.49 1.55
C ILE A 27 14.59 -3.24 2.14
N GLN A 28 14.07 -2.07 1.79
CA GLN A 28 14.51 -0.79 2.32
C GLN A 28 13.44 -0.19 3.25
N PRO A 29 13.84 0.57 4.28
CA PRO A 29 12.89 1.36 5.06
C PRO A 29 12.11 2.31 4.15
N GLY A 30 10.78 2.34 4.32
CA GLY A 30 9.93 3.33 3.68
C GLY A 30 9.54 4.44 4.65
N GLY A 31 8.29 4.88 4.58
CA GLY A 31 7.71 5.91 5.42
C GLY A 31 6.63 5.41 6.38
N LYS A 32 6.12 6.36 7.17
CA LYS A 32 4.91 6.19 7.97
C LYS A 32 3.79 7.01 7.34
N HIS A 33 2.56 6.55 7.49
CA HIS A 33 1.35 7.25 7.11
C HIS A 33 0.52 7.53 8.39
N PRO A 34 0.87 8.57 9.18
CA PRO A 34 0.24 8.80 10.49
C PRO A 34 -1.29 8.90 10.44
N ARG A 35 -1.83 9.50 9.37
CA ARG A 35 -3.30 9.61 9.16
C ARG A 35 -3.99 8.25 9.04
N LEU A 36 -3.31 7.29 8.42
CA LEU A 36 -3.84 5.94 8.19
C LEU A 36 -3.38 4.94 9.26
N GLY A 37 -2.47 5.33 10.15
CA GLY A 37 -1.87 4.44 11.14
C GLY A 37 -1.05 3.30 10.51
N THR A 38 -0.51 3.46 9.31
CA THR A 38 0.28 2.43 8.62
C THR A 38 1.74 2.85 8.46
N TYR A 39 2.60 1.87 8.23
CA TYR A 39 4.00 2.08 7.87
C TYR A 39 4.41 1.05 6.82
N ASN A 40 5.37 1.40 5.98
CA ASN A 40 5.79 0.53 4.88
C ASN A 40 7.29 0.25 4.86
N LYS A 41 7.63 -0.78 4.09
CA LYS A 41 8.97 -1.04 3.58
C LYS A 41 8.86 -1.28 2.08
N LEU A 42 9.93 -0.97 1.36
CA LEU A 42 9.91 -0.97 -0.10
C LEU A 42 10.90 -1.99 -0.62
N SER A 43 10.45 -2.80 -1.58
CA SER A 43 11.32 -3.67 -2.37
C SER A 43 11.28 -3.20 -3.82
N TYR A 44 12.29 -2.43 -4.22
CA TYR A 44 12.43 -1.93 -5.58
C TYR A 44 12.82 -3.04 -6.54
N ILE A 45 12.14 -3.11 -7.69
CA ILE A 45 12.41 -4.08 -8.75
C ILE A 45 13.06 -3.39 -9.95
N ASN A 46 12.42 -2.33 -10.44
CA ASN A 46 12.94 -1.43 -11.47
C ASN A 46 12.30 -0.04 -11.25
N GLU A 47 11.66 0.55 -12.26
CA GLU A 47 10.81 1.75 -12.11
C GLU A 47 9.53 1.50 -11.28
N ASN A 48 9.34 0.29 -10.77
CA ASN A 48 8.20 -0.14 -9.96
C ASN A 48 8.69 -0.99 -8.78
N TYR A 49 7.85 -1.09 -7.75
CA TYR A 49 8.24 -1.71 -6.49
C TYR A 49 7.11 -2.52 -5.85
N ILE A 50 7.46 -3.34 -4.86
CA ILE A 50 6.51 -3.95 -3.93
C ILE A 50 6.48 -3.06 -2.68
N GLU A 51 5.31 -2.57 -2.33
CA GLU A 51 5.07 -1.92 -1.06
C GLU A 51 4.64 -2.97 -0.05
N LEU A 52 5.54 -3.32 0.87
CA LEU A 52 5.20 -4.11 2.04
C LEU A 52 4.61 -3.16 3.07
N LEU A 53 3.39 -3.41 3.50
CA LEU A 53 2.64 -2.52 4.36
C LEU A 53 2.21 -3.23 5.62
N ASP A 54 2.23 -2.52 6.75
CA ASP A 54 1.69 -3.00 8.01
C ASP A 54 0.99 -1.87 8.77
N VAL A 55 0.23 -2.27 9.77
CA VAL A 55 -0.64 -1.46 10.59
C VAL A 55 0.01 -1.24 11.94
N GLU A 56 -0.08 -0.03 12.50
CA GLU A 56 0.24 0.19 13.91
C GLU A 56 -0.92 -0.36 14.77
N ASP A 57 -0.63 -0.95 15.95
CA ASP A 57 -1.59 -1.65 16.83
C ASP A 57 -2.88 -0.88 17.14
N LYS A 58 -2.89 0.45 16.95
CA LYS A 58 -4.02 1.33 17.25
C LYS A 58 -5.01 1.51 16.10
N LEU A 59 -4.88 0.75 15.00
CA LEU A 59 -5.77 0.84 13.83
C LEU A 59 -7.23 0.38 14.06
N MET A 60 -7.63 0.08 15.28
CA MET A 60 -9.02 -0.20 15.68
C MET A 60 -10.01 0.98 15.50
N LYS A 61 -9.61 2.09 14.86
CA LYS A 61 -10.47 3.25 14.56
C LYS A 61 -10.41 3.57 13.06
N ILE A 62 -10.81 2.63 12.21
CA ILE A 62 -10.78 2.83 10.75
C ILE A 62 -11.81 3.88 10.29
N ALA A 63 -11.30 4.84 9.53
CA ALA A 63 -11.95 5.74 8.57
C ALA A 63 -13.21 6.51 9.04
N LYS A 64 -13.00 7.78 9.41
CA LYS A 64 -14.11 8.72 9.69
C LYS A 64 -14.63 9.38 8.41
N THR A 65 -13.83 9.43 7.35
CA THR A 65 -14.18 10.09 6.07
C THR A 65 -14.36 9.09 4.92
N GLU A 66 -15.09 9.46 3.86
CA GLU A 66 -15.25 8.61 2.66
C GLU A 66 -13.91 8.33 1.95
N GLU A 67 -13.02 9.31 1.91
CA GLU A 67 -11.69 9.16 1.30
C GLU A 67 -10.82 8.14 2.06
N GLU A 68 -10.92 8.12 3.39
CA GLU A 68 -10.26 7.10 4.19
C GLU A 68 -10.84 5.71 3.92
N ARG A 69 -12.17 5.60 3.70
CA ARG A 69 -12.85 4.30 3.46
C ARG A 69 -12.40 3.58 2.19
N VAL A 70 -11.94 4.33 1.19
CA VAL A 70 -11.42 3.78 -0.08
C VAL A 70 -9.89 3.65 -0.09
N SER A 71 -9.22 3.97 1.03
CA SER A 71 -7.77 3.85 1.14
C SER A 71 -7.31 2.38 1.19
N PHE A 72 -6.05 2.15 0.80
CA PHE A 72 -5.41 0.84 0.92
C PHE A 72 -5.36 0.33 2.37
N ALA A 73 -5.31 1.23 3.36
CA ALA A 73 -5.31 0.85 4.78
C ALA A 73 -6.67 0.30 5.21
N THR A 74 -7.76 0.88 4.70
CA THR A 74 -9.10 0.35 4.97
C THR A 74 -9.33 -0.98 4.28
N LYS A 75 -8.71 -1.25 3.12
CA LYS A 75 -8.76 -2.57 2.49
C LYS A 75 -8.22 -3.67 3.40
N ILE A 76 -7.16 -3.40 4.17
CA ILE A 76 -6.65 -4.36 5.17
C ILE A 76 -7.73 -4.73 6.19
N ALA A 77 -8.42 -3.72 6.74
CA ALA A 77 -9.47 -3.92 7.71
C ALA A 77 -10.72 -4.62 7.12
N GLN A 78 -11.13 -4.23 5.92
CA GLN A 78 -12.25 -4.85 5.19
C GLN A 78 -11.98 -6.32 4.88
N ASP A 79 -10.73 -6.67 4.61
CA ASP A 79 -10.29 -8.05 4.42
C ASP A 79 -9.99 -8.77 5.74
N ASN A 80 -10.55 -8.30 6.87
CA ASN A 80 -10.36 -8.87 8.21
C ASN A 80 -8.90 -9.11 8.59
N PHE A 81 -8.01 -8.19 8.21
CA PHE A 81 -6.57 -8.29 8.46
C PHE A 81 -5.93 -9.59 7.91
N ALA A 82 -6.49 -10.17 6.84
CA ALA A 82 -5.85 -11.27 6.15
C ALA A 82 -4.55 -10.79 5.47
N GLN A 83 -3.40 -11.41 5.74
CA GLN A 83 -2.14 -11.10 5.05
C GLN A 83 -2.23 -11.40 3.54
N GLY A 84 -1.41 -10.73 2.73
CA GLY A 84 -1.36 -10.93 1.28
C GLY A 84 -1.52 -9.64 0.47
N PHE A 85 -1.63 -9.78 -0.85
CA PHE A 85 -1.79 -8.64 -1.75
C PHE A 85 -3.15 -7.97 -1.57
N LYS A 86 -3.15 -6.64 -1.48
CA LYS A 86 -4.34 -5.82 -1.19
C LYS A 86 -4.86 -5.06 -2.40
N THR A 87 -3.96 -4.44 -3.14
CA THR A 87 -4.30 -3.67 -4.34
C THR A 87 -3.03 -3.35 -5.13
N MET A 88 -3.21 -2.73 -6.29
CA MET A 88 -2.14 -2.18 -7.11
C MET A 88 -2.37 -0.70 -7.38
N CYS A 89 -1.28 0.03 -7.57
CA CYS A 89 -1.29 1.44 -7.97
C CYS A 89 -0.84 1.57 -9.43
N LEU A 90 -1.56 2.41 -10.18
CA LEU A 90 -1.18 2.82 -11.52
C LEU A 90 -0.70 4.27 -11.48
N ARG A 91 0.49 4.53 -12.02
CA ARG A 91 0.99 5.89 -12.23
C ARG A 91 0.41 6.48 -13.50
N THR A 92 0.12 7.78 -13.45
CA THR A 92 -0.30 8.61 -14.57
C THR A 92 0.51 9.90 -14.56
N ASP A 93 0.72 10.49 -15.74
CA ASP A 93 1.27 11.83 -15.92
C ASP A 93 0.19 12.92 -15.78
N ASP A 94 -1.09 12.55 -15.87
CA ASP A 94 -2.22 13.48 -15.81
C ASP A 94 -3.41 12.83 -15.08
N ILE A 95 -3.54 13.10 -13.78
CA ILE A 95 -4.62 12.54 -12.94
C ILE A 95 -5.98 13.19 -13.24
N GLU A 96 -6.00 14.47 -13.59
CA GLU A 96 -7.23 15.20 -13.91
C GLU A 96 -7.89 14.64 -15.18
N LYS A 97 -7.09 14.30 -16.19
CA LYS A 97 -7.58 13.63 -17.40
C LYS A 97 -8.12 12.23 -17.13
N VAL A 98 -7.54 11.51 -16.17
CA VAL A 98 -8.06 10.21 -15.73
C VAL A 98 -9.42 10.39 -15.06
N ILE A 99 -9.53 11.34 -14.12
CA ILE A 99 -10.79 11.66 -13.42
C ILE A 99 -11.90 12.02 -14.41
N LYS A 100 -11.63 12.91 -15.37
CA LYS A 100 -12.61 13.32 -16.40
C LYS A 100 -13.09 12.17 -17.28
N LYS A 101 -12.30 11.09 -17.41
CA LYS A 101 -12.63 9.94 -18.25
C LYS A 101 -13.41 8.85 -17.50
N ILE A 102 -13.31 8.82 -16.17
CA ILE A 102 -13.96 7.80 -15.32
C ILE A 102 -15.27 8.35 -14.69
N LYS A 103 -15.44 9.67 -14.65
CA LYS A 103 -16.72 10.34 -14.37
C LYS A 103 -17.65 10.26 -15.58
#